data_AF-A0A7X3AQB2-F1
#
_entry.id   AF-A0A7X3AQB2-F1
#
_cell.length_a   1.000
_cell.length_b   1.000
_cell.length_c   1.000
_cell.angle_alpha   90.00
_cell.angle_beta   90.00
_cell.angle_gamma   90.00
#
_symmetry.space_group_name_H-M   'P 1'
#
loop_
_entity.id
_entity.type
_entity.pdbx_description
1 polymer ?
#
loop_
_entity_poly.entity_id
_entity_poly.type
_entity_poly.pdbx_seq_one_letter_code
_entity_poly.pdbx_strand_id
1 'polypeptide(L)'
;MPTNTPNKVKYGLKNAHYALLTIAEDGTVTYGKPIPIPGSVSLTMDAQGDTSTFYADNMAYFVTAANDGYSGTFEVALIPDQFHQDVLHETMDEAAQVLVENINNQTSPFALLFEFDGDKKVTRHVLYNCTCTRPSVSGGTTTNTKEPSTETMNLTASPLPNGNTKARTTVDTPAAQYAGWYDAVWQPLGELVVTSAAGATSGKTALTVAPELTRGNSYKYQTSAFVALPAYGQVLSEGWTDWDGSEEITATTGQQIAVVEVNADKQAMAGGVAKVTANSGG
;
A
#
# COMPACT_ATOMS: atom_id res chain seq x y z
N MET A 1 -8.61 -30.17 -0.39
CA MET A 1 -8.26 -28.73 -0.52
C MET A 1 -8.28 -28.39 -1.99
N PRO A 2 -9.00 -27.37 -2.46
CA PRO A 2 -8.78 -26.87 -3.81
C PRO A 2 -7.30 -26.46 -3.91
N THR A 3 -6.56 -27.13 -4.78
CA THR A 3 -5.14 -26.84 -5.02
C THR A 3 -5.05 -25.56 -5.84
N ASN A 4 -5.01 -24.43 -5.15
CA ASN A 4 -4.72 -23.13 -5.74
C ASN A 4 -3.43 -23.24 -6.56
N THR A 5 -3.58 -23.26 -7.89
CA THR A 5 -2.46 -23.50 -8.81
C THR A 5 -1.84 -22.17 -9.21
N PRO A 6 -0.54 -21.93 -8.95
CA PRO A 6 0.14 -20.70 -9.36
C PRO A 6 0.18 -20.54 -10.89
N ASN A 7 0.25 -19.30 -11.36
CA ASN A 7 0.53 -19.01 -12.77
C ASN A 7 1.94 -19.49 -13.15
N LYS A 8 2.08 -19.97 -14.37
CA LYS A 8 3.35 -20.30 -15.02
C LYS A 8 3.86 -19.16 -15.91
N VAL A 9 2.95 -18.34 -16.43
CA VAL A 9 3.26 -17.25 -17.36
C VAL A 9 2.53 -15.96 -16.95
N LYS A 10 3.05 -14.82 -17.41
CA LYS A 10 2.43 -13.50 -17.29
C LYS A 10 2.30 -12.86 -18.67
N TYR A 11 1.18 -12.21 -18.96
CA TYR A 11 0.93 -11.46 -20.19
C TYR A 11 -0.23 -10.47 -19.94
N GLY A 12 -0.61 -9.68 -20.95
CA GLY A 12 -1.83 -8.85 -20.91
C GLY A 12 -1.85 -7.85 -19.75
N LEU A 13 -1.07 -6.77 -19.85
CA LEU A 13 -1.22 -5.61 -18.98
C LEU A 13 -2.61 -5.01 -19.18
N LYS A 14 -3.35 -4.79 -18.10
CA LYS A 14 -4.66 -4.15 -18.15
C LYS A 14 -5.07 -3.52 -16.83
N ASN A 15 -6.22 -2.86 -16.86
CA ASN A 15 -6.92 -2.33 -15.70
C ASN A 15 -6.05 -1.42 -14.82
N ALA A 16 -5.24 -0.57 -15.46
CA ALA A 16 -4.43 0.42 -14.75
C ALA A 16 -5.34 1.46 -14.07
N HIS A 17 -5.00 1.85 -12.86
CA HIS A 17 -5.64 2.91 -12.09
C HIS A 17 -4.57 3.73 -11.37
N TYR A 18 -4.82 5.01 -11.17
CA TYR A 18 -4.05 5.83 -10.23
C TYR A 18 -4.88 6.19 -9.01
N ALA A 19 -4.22 6.44 -7.88
CA ALA A 19 -4.85 7.00 -6.70
C ALA A 19 -3.91 8.05 -6.11
N LEU A 20 -4.37 9.30 -5.96
CA LEU A 20 -3.54 10.37 -5.40
C LEU A 20 -3.00 9.99 -4.03
N LEU A 21 -1.70 10.24 -3.82
CA LEU A 21 -1.01 9.98 -2.57
C LEU A 21 -0.87 11.29 -1.79
N THR A 22 -1.27 11.29 -0.53
CA THR A 22 -0.96 12.34 0.42
C THR A 22 -0.09 11.78 1.54
N ILE A 23 1.04 12.42 1.80
CA ILE A 23 1.92 12.14 2.92
C ILE A 23 1.83 13.33 3.88
N ALA A 24 1.30 13.10 5.08
CA ALA A 24 1.23 14.13 6.12
C ALA A 24 2.61 14.40 6.74
N GLU A 25 2.75 15.51 7.47
CA GLU A 25 4.01 15.89 8.12
C GLU A 25 4.53 14.86 9.12
N ASP A 26 3.63 14.08 9.72
CA ASP A 26 3.96 12.98 10.64
C ASP A 26 4.32 11.67 9.93
N GLY A 27 4.38 11.67 8.59
CA GLY A 27 4.67 10.51 7.76
C GLY A 27 3.46 9.61 7.48
N THR A 28 2.25 9.99 7.93
CA THR A 28 1.02 9.24 7.64
C THR A 28 0.72 9.27 6.15
N VAL A 29 0.50 8.09 5.58
CA VAL A 29 0.23 7.88 4.16
C VAL A 29 -1.27 7.65 3.96
N THR A 30 -1.90 8.43 3.08
CA THR A 30 -3.29 8.25 2.68
C THR A 30 -3.44 8.29 1.16
N TYR A 31 -4.47 7.61 0.66
CA TYR A 31 -4.75 7.51 -0.75
C TYR A 31 -6.17 7.94 -1.08
N GLY A 32 -6.32 8.61 -2.22
CA GLY A 32 -7.61 8.79 -2.86
C GLY A 32 -8.21 7.47 -3.36
N LYS A 33 -9.45 7.55 -3.85
CA LYS A 33 -10.07 6.41 -4.54
C LYS A 33 -9.33 6.11 -5.85
N PRO A 34 -9.06 4.84 -6.20
CA PRO A 34 -8.50 4.50 -7.50
C PRO A 34 -9.37 4.99 -8.68
N ILE A 35 -8.75 5.67 -9.64
CA ILE A 35 -9.36 6.19 -10.87
C ILE A 35 -8.73 5.48 -12.08
N PRO A 36 -9.51 4.95 -13.03
CA PRO A 36 -8.99 4.16 -14.14
C PRO A 36 -8.16 4.98 -15.15
N ILE A 37 -7.10 4.36 -15.65
CA ILE A 37 -6.31 4.80 -16.82
C ILE A 37 -6.54 3.79 -17.95
N PRO A 38 -7.55 3.98 -18.82
CA PRO A 38 -7.83 3.07 -19.92
C PRO A 38 -6.69 3.07 -20.96
N GLY A 39 -6.54 1.94 -21.66
CA GLY A 39 -5.63 1.85 -22.80
C GLY A 39 -4.17 1.57 -22.43
N SER A 40 -3.89 0.86 -21.35
CA SER A 40 -2.52 0.42 -21.03
C SER A 40 -1.90 -0.41 -22.16
N VAL A 41 -0.71 -0.04 -22.62
CA VAL A 41 0.01 -0.71 -23.71
C VAL A 41 1.19 -1.49 -23.15
N SER A 42 2.07 -0.83 -22.39
CA SER A 42 3.24 -1.45 -21.79
C SER A 42 3.63 -0.77 -20.47
N LEU A 43 4.32 -1.52 -19.60
CA LEU A 43 4.86 -1.01 -18.34
C LEU A 43 6.20 -1.71 -18.06
N THR A 44 7.25 -0.92 -17.90
CA THR A 44 8.56 -1.37 -17.41
C THR A 44 8.85 -0.73 -16.07
N MET A 45 9.46 -1.49 -15.15
CA MET A 45 9.87 -1.01 -13.82
C MET A 45 11.15 -1.73 -13.42
N ASP A 46 12.29 -1.06 -13.61
CA ASP A 46 13.61 -1.56 -13.31
C ASP A 46 14.04 -1.12 -11.91
N ALA A 47 14.61 -2.05 -11.13
CA ALA A 47 15.04 -1.78 -9.76
C ALA A 47 16.14 -0.72 -9.74
N GLN A 48 16.03 0.23 -8.82
CA GLN A 48 16.99 1.30 -8.59
C GLN A 48 17.69 1.07 -7.25
N GLY A 49 19.00 1.33 -7.21
CA GLY A 49 19.79 1.11 -6.01
C GLY A 49 21.28 1.10 -6.29
N ASP A 50 22.01 2.00 -5.62
CA ASP A 50 23.47 2.00 -5.68
C ASP A 50 24.09 0.98 -4.72
N THR A 51 25.16 0.33 -5.17
CA THR A 51 25.95 -0.55 -4.31
C THR A 51 27.10 0.21 -3.65
N SER A 52 27.15 0.19 -2.32
CA SER A 52 28.31 0.66 -1.55
C SER A 52 29.20 -0.53 -1.20
N THR A 53 30.42 -0.52 -1.73
CA THR A 53 31.41 -1.58 -1.48
C THR A 53 32.49 -1.09 -0.52
N PHE A 54 32.59 -1.73 0.64
CA PHE A 54 33.70 -1.59 1.57
C PHE A 54 34.80 -2.59 1.22
N TYR A 55 36.01 -2.07 0.99
CA TYR A 55 37.19 -2.88 0.66
C TYR A 55 38.05 -3.10 1.91
N ALA A 56 38.41 -4.35 2.17
CA ALA A 56 39.42 -4.75 3.16
C ALA A 56 40.24 -5.91 2.60
N ASP A 57 41.48 -6.06 3.05
CA ASP A 57 42.45 -7.05 2.52
C ASP A 57 42.54 -7.06 0.99
N ASN A 58 42.46 -5.87 0.39
CA ASN A 58 42.52 -5.65 -1.06
C ASN A 58 41.42 -6.38 -1.87
N MET A 59 40.28 -6.67 -1.24
CA MET A 59 39.08 -7.23 -1.88
C MET A 59 37.80 -6.53 -1.40
N ALA A 60 36.72 -6.67 -2.16
CA ALA A 60 35.38 -6.27 -1.70
C ALA A 60 35.00 -7.13 -0.49
N TYR A 61 35.10 -6.58 0.69
CA TYR A 61 34.91 -7.30 1.95
C TYR A 61 33.45 -7.26 2.41
N PHE A 62 32.74 -6.17 2.09
CA PHE A 62 31.32 -6.03 2.39
C PHE A 62 30.64 -5.14 1.34
N VAL A 63 29.52 -5.59 0.79
CA VAL A 63 28.74 -4.84 -0.20
C VAL A 63 27.33 -4.64 0.34
N THR A 64 26.87 -3.39 0.41
CA THR A 64 25.47 -3.06 0.66
C THR A 64 24.85 -2.50 -0.61
N ALA A 65 23.56 -2.70 -0.81
CA ALA A 65 22.80 -2.08 -1.89
C ALA A 65 21.71 -1.20 -1.29
N ALA A 66 21.62 0.04 -1.74
CA ALA A 66 20.45 0.87 -1.51
C ALA A 66 19.26 0.29 -2.28
N ASN A 67 18.04 0.48 -1.78
CA ASN A 67 16.82 0.14 -2.49
C ASN A 67 16.05 1.44 -2.69
N ASP A 68 16.35 2.12 -3.80
CA ASP A 68 15.78 3.42 -4.14
C ASP A 68 14.45 3.29 -4.89
N GLY A 69 13.93 2.05 -4.97
CA GLY A 69 12.66 1.72 -5.56
C GLY A 69 12.79 1.25 -7.01
N TYR A 70 11.96 1.79 -7.90
CA TYR A 70 11.91 1.39 -9.31
C TYR A 70 11.78 2.61 -10.23
N SER A 71 12.32 2.51 -11.44
CA SER A 71 12.11 3.49 -12.50
C SER A 71 11.80 2.77 -13.81
N GLY A 72 10.96 3.36 -14.66
CA GLY A 72 10.69 2.80 -15.98
C GLY A 72 9.64 3.59 -16.74
N THR A 73 9.12 3.02 -17.81
CA THR A 73 8.22 3.70 -18.73
C THR A 73 6.83 3.07 -18.65
N PHE A 74 5.82 3.92 -18.56
CA PHE A 74 4.42 3.54 -18.72
C PHE A 74 3.91 4.12 -20.03
N GLU A 75 3.34 3.23 -20.85
CA GLU A 75 2.79 3.55 -22.17
C GLU A 75 1.29 3.29 -22.17
N VAL A 76 0.54 4.29 -22.63
CA VAL A 76 -0.92 4.24 -22.75
C VAL A 76 -1.36 4.73 -24.11
N ALA A 77 -2.53 4.30 -24.57
CA ALA A 77 -3.09 4.75 -25.83
C ALA A 77 -3.42 6.25 -25.81
N LEU A 78 -3.91 6.74 -24.68
CA LEU A 78 -4.23 8.15 -24.43
C LEU A 78 -4.28 8.37 -22.92
N ILE A 79 -3.56 9.36 -22.41
CA ILE A 79 -3.62 9.75 -21.01
C ILE A 79 -4.95 10.50 -20.78
N PRO A 80 -5.76 10.11 -19.78
CA PRO A 80 -7.03 10.80 -19.52
C PRO A 80 -6.83 12.24 -19.06
N ASP A 81 -7.70 13.16 -19.50
CA ASP A 81 -7.74 14.55 -19.04
C ASP A 81 -7.80 14.69 -17.51
N GLN A 82 -8.44 13.73 -16.82
CA GLN A 82 -8.48 13.69 -15.36
C GLN A 82 -7.09 13.46 -14.76
N PHE A 83 -6.24 12.66 -15.39
CA PHE A 83 -4.86 12.45 -14.94
C PHE A 83 -4.02 13.72 -15.16
N HIS A 84 -4.22 14.42 -16.28
CA HIS A 84 -3.59 15.72 -16.54
C HIS A 84 -3.92 16.74 -15.45
N GLN A 85 -5.17 16.77 -14.99
CA GLN A 85 -5.61 17.68 -13.92
C GLN A 85 -5.13 17.23 -12.54
N ASP A 86 -5.35 15.97 -12.16
CA ASP A 86 -5.10 15.48 -10.80
C ASP A 86 -3.61 15.33 -10.49
N VAL A 87 -2.84 14.82 -11.45
CA VAL A 87 -1.44 14.43 -11.26
C VAL A 87 -0.50 15.47 -11.85
N LEU A 88 -0.76 15.97 -13.07
CA LEU A 88 0.11 16.94 -13.74
C LEU A 88 -0.26 18.40 -13.40
N HIS A 89 -1.39 18.63 -12.73
CA HIS A 89 -1.93 19.94 -12.36
C HIS A 89 -2.17 20.89 -13.53
N GLU A 90 -2.44 20.36 -14.72
CA GLU A 90 -2.88 21.18 -15.85
C GLU A 90 -4.22 21.85 -15.51
N THR A 91 -4.32 23.15 -15.80
CA THR A 91 -5.52 23.92 -15.48
C THR A 91 -6.47 23.88 -16.67
N MET A 92 -7.71 23.47 -16.43
CA MET A 92 -8.79 23.59 -17.41
C MET A 92 -9.24 25.06 -17.48
N ASP A 93 -9.19 25.67 -18.67
CA ASP A 93 -9.94 26.89 -18.93
C ASP A 93 -11.41 26.52 -19.11
N GLU A 94 -12.26 26.88 -18.14
CA GLU A 94 -13.67 26.48 -18.13
C GLU A 94 -14.49 27.10 -19.28
N ALA A 95 -14.07 28.27 -19.79
CA ALA A 95 -14.78 28.92 -20.88
C ALA A 95 -14.42 28.29 -22.24
N ALA A 96 -13.16 27.91 -22.42
CA ALA A 96 -12.65 27.33 -23.66
C ALA A 96 -12.68 25.80 -23.68
N GLN A 97 -12.78 25.15 -22.52
CA GLN A 97 -12.61 23.70 -22.32
C GLN A 97 -11.28 23.19 -22.88
N VAL A 98 -10.19 23.90 -22.51
CA VAL A 98 -8.82 23.61 -22.95
C VAL A 98 -7.91 23.45 -21.73
N LEU A 99 -7.16 22.34 -21.69
CA LEU A 99 -6.12 22.13 -20.69
C LEU A 99 -4.88 22.97 -21.00
N VAL A 100 -4.40 23.67 -19.98
CA VAL A 100 -3.22 24.53 -20.06
C VAL A 100 -2.16 24.04 -19.09
N GLU A 101 -1.00 23.72 -19.67
CA GLU A 101 0.17 23.27 -18.93
C GLU A 101 1.01 24.46 -18.46
N ASN A 102 1.41 24.50 -17.18
CA ASN A 102 2.27 25.54 -16.63
C ASN A 102 3.62 24.96 -16.17
N ILE A 103 4.71 25.67 -16.44
CA ILE A 103 6.07 25.23 -16.06
C ILE A 103 6.27 25.16 -14.54
N ASN A 104 5.49 25.90 -13.76
CA ASN A 104 5.60 25.93 -12.30
C ASN A 104 4.82 24.81 -11.61
N ASN A 105 4.04 24.03 -12.37
CA ASN A 105 3.30 22.91 -11.82
C ASN A 105 4.25 21.78 -11.43
N GLN A 106 4.10 21.27 -10.22
CA GLN A 106 4.81 20.09 -9.74
C GLN A 106 3.84 18.93 -9.68
N THR A 107 4.24 17.76 -10.20
CA THR A 107 3.35 16.60 -10.24
C THR A 107 3.01 16.10 -8.84
N SER A 108 1.76 15.72 -8.60
CA SER A 108 1.38 15.00 -7.37
C SER A 108 1.92 13.56 -7.39
N PRO A 109 2.38 13.02 -6.27
CA PRO A 109 2.63 11.59 -6.17
C PRO A 109 1.31 10.82 -6.15
N PHE A 110 1.35 9.56 -6.59
CA PHE A 110 0.17 8.68 -6.66
C PHE A 110 0.56 7.21 -6.50
N ALA A 111 -0.38 6.35 -6.12
CA ALA A 111 -0.24 4.91 -6.30
C ALA A 111 -0.68 4.50 -7.70
N LEU A 112 0.09 3.62 -8.37
CA LEU A 112 -0.30 2.99 -9.61
C LEU A 112 -0.75 1.54 -9.34
N LEU A 113 -1.99 1.23 -9.64
CA LEU A 113 -2.56 -0.12 -9.57
C LEU A 113 -2.71 -0.65 -10.98
N PHE A 114 -2.41 -1.92 -11.21
CA PHE A 114 -2.55 -2.56 -12.51
C PHE A 114 -2.58 -4.08 -12.35
N GLU A 115 -2.95 -4.79 -13.41
CA GLU A 115 -2.93 -6.25 -13.38
C GLU A 115 -2.30 -6.85 -14.63
N PHE A 116 -1.70 -8.02 -14.44
CA PHE A 116 -1.25 -8.88 -15.52
C PHE A 116 -2.11 -10.14 -15.54
N ASP A 117 -2.60 -10.49 -16.73
CA ASP A 117 -3.11 -11.82 -16.99
C ASP A 117 -2.07 -12.90 -16.74
N GLY A 118 -2.56 -14.09 -16.45
CA GLY A 118 -1.78 -15.31 -16.31
C GLY A 118 -2.62 -16.51 -16.73
N ASP A 119 -1.98 -17.67 -16.88
CA ASP A 119 -2.63 -18.90 -17.35
C ASP A 119 -3.63 -19.51 -16.34
N LYS A 120 -3.69 -19.01 -15.10
CA LYS A 120 -4.60 -19.49 -14.04
C LYS A 120 -5.40 -18.38 -13.37
N LYS A 121 -4.75 -17.28 -12.97
CA LYS A 121 -5.37 -16.20 -12.18
C LYS A 121 -4.73 -14.86 -12.49
N VAL A 122 -5.52 -13.80 -12.61
CA VAL A 122 -4.99 -12.46 -12.82
C VAL A 122 -4.22 -12.00 -11.57
N THR A 123 -3.01 -11.48 -11.78
CA THR A 123 -2.15 -10.97 -10.70
C THR A 123 -2.25 -9.46 -10.65
N ARG A 124 -2.83 -8.94 -9.57
CA ARG A 124 -2.98 -7.51 -9.33
C ARG A 124 -1.78 -6.96 -8.58
N HIS A 125 -1.38 -5.75 -8.92
CA HIS A 125 -0.19 -5.08 -8.42
C HIS A 125 -0.55 -3.67 -7.97
N VAL A 126 0.26 -3.15 -7.05
CA VAL A 126 0.27 -1.75 -6.64
C VAL A 126 1.72 -1.30 -6.49
N LEU A 127 2.03 -0.13 -7.03
CA LEU A 127 3.22 0.68 -6.72
C LEU A 127 2.74 1.86 -5.88
N TYR A 128 3.33 2.07 -4.70
CA TYR A 128 2.71 2.92 -3.69
C TYR A 128 2.96 4.42 -3.85
N ASN A 129 4.16 4.82 -4.29
CA ASN A 129 4.58 6.21 -4.38
C ASN A 129 5.25 6.44 -5.72
N CYS A 130 4.43 6.53 -6.76
CA CYS A 130 4.82 6.89 -8.11
C CYS A 130 4.84 8.41 -8.28
N THR A 131 5.91 8.89 -8.88
CA THR A 131 5.98 10.20 -9.54
C THR A 131 6.18 9.96 -11.03
N CYS A 132 5.88 10.96 -11.86
CA CYS A 132 6.05 10.83 -13.29
C CYS A 132 6.70 12.06 -13.93
N THR A 133 7.38 11.84 -15.05
CA THR A 133 7.74 12.93 -15.95
C THR A 133 6.49 13.40 -16.70
N ARG A 134 6.55 14.63 -17.22
CA ARG A 134 5.58 15.09 -18.22
C ARG A 134 5.50 14.09 -19.39
N PRO A 135 4.31 13.78 -19.89
CA PRO A 135 4.15 12.91 -21.05
C PRO A 135 4.82 13.50 -22.30
N SER A 136 5.28 12.63 -23.19
CA SER A 136 5.73 13.08 -24.51
C SER A 136 4.53 13.33 -25.44
N VAL A 137 4.56 14.43 -26.19
CA VAL A 137 3.60 14.68 -27.27
C VAL A 137 4.17 14.07 -28.55
N SER A 138 3.54 13.02 -29.06
CA SER A 138 3.95 12.37 -30.30
C SER A 138 2.73 11.94 -31.13
N GLY A 139 2.88 11.92 -32.46
CA GLY A 139 1.79 11.54 -33.37
C GLY A 139 2.31 11.21 -34.77
N GLY A 140 1.73 10.17 -35.37
CA GLY A 140 2.02 9.74 -36.74
C GLY A 140 0.86 10.00 -37.70
N THR A 141 1.18 10.19 -38.98
CA THR A 141 0.15 10.13 -40.04
C THR A 141 -0.18 8.67 -40.33
N THR A 142 -1.45 8.37 -40.63
CA THR A 142 -1.84 7.00 -41.01
C THR A 142 -1.47 6.74 -42.47
N THR A 143 -1.00 5.53 -42.78
CA THR A 143 -0.84 5.08 -44.17
C THR A 143 -2.02 4.18 -44.56
N ASN A 144 -1.79 3.05 -45.22
CA ASN A 144 -2.85 2.09 -45.56
C ASN A 144 -3.37 1.31 -44.33
N THR A 145 -2.70 1.42 -43.18
CA THR A 145 -3.12 0.88 -41.88
C THR A 145 -3.39 2.02 -40.88
N LYS A 146 -4.40 1.85 -40.03
CA LYS A 146 -4.71 2.74 -38.91
C LYS A 146 -4.07 2.18 -37.65
N GLU A 147 -2.78 2.44 -37.45
CA GLU A 147 -2.09 2.12 -36.20
C GLU A 147 -2.22 3.32 -35.25
N PRO A 148 -2.78 3.13 -34.03
CA PRO A 148 -2.88 4.21 -33.06
C PRO A 148 -1.48 4.61 -32.57
N SER A 149 -1.25 5.92 -32.41
CA SER A 149 -0.11 6.41 -31.64
C SER A 149 -0.37 6.25 -30.14
N THR A 150 0.69 6.25 -29.34
CA THR A 150 0.63 6.08 -27.89
C THR A 150 1.33 7.25 -27.19
N GLU A 151 1.01 7.43 -25.92
CA GLU A 151 1.62 8.41 -25.04
C GLU A 151 2.47 7.69 -23.99
N THR A 152 3.63 8.25 -23.70
CA THR A 152 4.60 7.68 -22.77
C THR A 152 4.94 8.66 -21.67
N MET A 153 5.08 8.13 -20.45
CA MET A 153 5.53 8.83 -19.27
C MET A 153 6.53 7.95 -18.51
N ASN A 154 7.62 8.55 -18.02
CA ASN A 154 8.55 7.83 -17.17
C ASN A 154 8.07 7.91 -15.73
N LEU A 155 7.99 6.76 -15.08
CA LEU A 155 7.58 6.61 -13.69
C LEU A 155 8.79 6.37 -12.80
N THR A 156 8.75 6.94 -11.60
CA THR A 156 9.64 6.59 -10.49
C THR A 156 8.78 6.17 -9.31
N ALA A 157 8.90 4.92 -8.88
CA ALA A 157 8.22 4.37 -7.71
C ALA A 157 9.20 4.31 -6.53
N SER A 158 9.14 5.29 -5.65
CA SER A 158 10.01 5.37 -4.46
C SER A 158 9.43 4.59 -3.28
N PRO A 159 10.25 4.17 -2.30
CA PRO A 159 9.73 3.62 -1.05
C PRO A 159 8.87 4.63 -0.29
N LEU A 160 7.81 4.16 0.36
CA LEU A 160 7.09 4.91 1.39
C LEU A 160 7.96 5.10 2.66
N PRO A 161 7.59 6.00 3.59
CA PRO A 161 8.29 6.16 4.88
C PRO A 161 8.41 4.86 5.69
N ASN A 162 7.44 3.95 5.55
CA ASN A 162 7.47 2.62 6.17
C ASN A 162 8.30 1.58 5.39
N GLY A 163 8.99 1.98 4.32
CA GLY A 163 9.82 1.12 3.48
C GLY A 163 9.08 0.34 2.39
N ASN A 164 7.74 0.42 2.33
CA ASN A 164 6.96 -0.31 1.32
C ASN A 164 7.04 0.39 -0.04
N THR A 165 7.40 -0.34 -1.09
CA THR A 165 7.43 0.20 -2.47
C THR A 165 6.32 -0.38 -3.35
N LYS A 166 6.02 -1.67 -3.19
CA LYS A 166 5.02 -2.38 -4.01
C LYS A 166 4.37 -3.53 -3.26
N ALA A 167 3.20 -3.94 -3.73
CA ALA A 167 2.58 -5.19 -3.34
C ALA A 167 1.90 -5.87 -4.54
N ARG A 168 1.61 -7.15 -4.39
CA ARG A 168 0.86 -7.92 -5.39
C ARG A 168 0.05 -9.04 -4.76
N THR A 169 -1.03 -9.42 -5.43
CA THR A 169 -1.80 -10.60 -5.06
C THR A 169 -1.02 -11.89 -5.32
N THR A 170 -1.31 -12.92 -4.54
CA THR A 170 -0.83 -14.29 -4.75
C THR A 170 -2.01 -15.20 -5.09
N VAL A 171 -1.70 -16.47 -5.37
CA VAL A 171 -2.73 -17.48 -5.62
C VAL A 171 -3.66 -17.64 -4.41
N ASP A 172 -3.13 -17.43 -3.20
CA ASP A 172 -3.82 -17.59 -1.91
C ASP A 172 -4.39 -16.29 -1.34
N THR A 173 -4.32 -15.17 -2.07
CA THR A 173 -4.97 -13.92 -1.63
C THR A 173 -6.45 -14.18 -1.33
N PRO A 174 -6.93 -13.83 -0.11
CA PRO A 174 -8.33 -14.01 0.27
C PRO A 174 -9.31 -13.32 -0.69
N ALA A 175 -10.48 -13.91 -0.89
CA ALA A 175 -11.45 -13.42 -1.87
C ALA A 175 -11.88 -11.97 -1.63
N ALA A 176 -12.04 -11.55 -0.37
CA ALA A 176 -12.39 -10.17 -0.01
C ALA A 176 -11.29 -9.18 -0.42
N GLN A 177 -10.03 -9.50 -0.11
CA GLN A 177 -8.87 -8.69 -0.51
C GLN A 177 -8.70 -8.63 -2.02
N TYR A 178 -8.96 -9.76 -2.69
CA TYR A 178 -8.93 -9.81 -4.13
C TYR A 178 -10.00 -8.90 -4.72
N ALA A 179 -11.27 -9.06 -4.33
CA ALA A 179 -12.40 -8.30 -4.85
C ALA A 179 -12.24 -6.78 -4.66
N GLY A 180 -11.81 -6.34 -3.46
CA GLY A 180 -11.68 -4.93 -3.11
C GLY A 180 -10.42 -4.22 -3.60
N TRP A 181 -9.58 -4.86 -4.42
CA TRP A 181 -8.27 -4.33 -4.82
C TRP A 181 -8.32 -2.93 -5.49
N TYR A 182 -9.44 -2.61 -6.15
CA TYR A 182 -9.65 -1.32 -6.83
C TYR A 182 -10.65 -0.41 -6.11
N ASP A 183 -11.18 -0.83 -4.96
CA ASP A 183 -12.06 0.00 -4.14
C ASP A 183 -11.24 1.00 -3.33
N ALA A 184 -10.06 0.57 -2.86
CA ALA A 184 -9.07 1.38 -2.17
C ALA A 184 -7.66 0.81 -2.42
N VAL A 185 -6.62 1.64 -2.22
CA VAL A 185 -5.24 1.18 -2.31
C VAL A 185 -4.95 0.21 -1.16
N TRP A 186 -4.71 -1.06 -1.51
CA TRP A 186 -4.40 -2.10 -0.53
C TRP A 186 -3.10 -1.80 0.19
N GLN A 187 -3.07 -1.88 1.52
CA GLN A 187 -1.87 -1.73 2.34
C GLN A 187 -1.77 -2.89 3.34
N PRO A 188 -0.56 -3.34 3.73
CA PRO A 188 -0.41 -4.29 4.83
C PRO A 188 -0.80 -3.64 6.16
N LEU A 189 -1.39 -4.41 7.07
CA LEU A 189 -1.60 -3.96 8.45
C LEU A 189 -0.24 -3.74 9.11
N GLY A 190 -0.05 -2.60 9.79
CA GLY A 190 1.13 -2.35 10.60
C GLY A 190 1.29 -3.41 11.71
N GLU A 191 2.51 -3.63 12.16
CA GLU A 191 2.80 -4.62 13.19
C GLU A 191 2.93 -3.95 14.55
N LEU A 192 2.19 -4.46 15.55
CA LEU A 192 2.37 -4.11 16.95
C LEU A 192 2.94 -5.31 17.71
N VAL A 193 3.96 -5.04 18.53
CA VAL A 193 4.44 -5.96 19.55
C VAL A 193 3.59 -5.76 20.81
N VAL A 194 2.72 -6.73 21.08
CA VAL A 194 1.89 -6.74 22.29
C VAL A 194 2.50 -7.74 23.27
N THR A 195 2.78 -7.30 24.48
CA THR A 195 3.23 -8.17 25.57
C THR A 195 2.20 -8.16 26.68
N SER A 196 1.90 -9.33 27.24
CA SER A 196 0.98 -9.50 28.34
C SER A 196 1.72 -10.02 29.57
N ALA A 197 1.55 -9.31 30.69
CA ALA A 197 2.09 -9.66 32.00
C ALA A 197 0.97 -9.73 33.05
N ALA A 198 1.25 -10.41 34.17
CA ALA A 198 0.32 -10.50 35.28
C ALA A 198 -0.02 -9.09 35.81
N GLY A 199 -1.32 -8.78 35.90
CA GLY A 199 -1.79 -7.50 36.45
C GLY A 199 -1.74 -7.47 37.97
N ALA A 200 -2.23 -6.39 38.57
CA ALA A 200 -2.20 -6.15 40.01
C ALA A 200 -3.15 -7.05 40.79
N THR A 201 -4.27 -7.47 40.20
CA THR A 201 -5.30 -8.28 40.85
C THR A 201 -5.62 -9.55 40.09
N SER A 202 -6.15 -10.57 40.79
CA SER A 202 -6.48 -11.87 40.18
C SER A 202 -7.39 -11.69 38.96
N GLY A 203 -7.05 -12.36 37.85
CA GLY A 203 -7.78 -12.27 36.58
C GLY A 203 -7.45 -11.04 35.73
N LYS A 204 -6.53 -10.17 36.17
CA LYS A 204 -6.05 -9.02 35.38
C LYS A 204 -4.74 -9.31 34.67
N THR A 205 -4.59 -8.71 33.49
CA THR A 205 -3.33 -8.62 32.76
C THR A 205 -2.99 -7.16 32.47
N ALA A 206 -1.72 -6.80 32.63
CA ALA A 206 -1.16 -5.54 32.16
C ALA A 206 -0.54 -5.78 30.78
N LEU A 207 -0.81 -4.87 29.84
CA LEU A 207 -0.26 -4.94 28.49
C LEU A 207 0.80 -3.86 28.27
N THR A 208 1.80 -4.18 27.48
CA THR A 208 2.67 -3.19 26.83
C THR A 208 2.58 -3.34 25.32
N VAL A 209 2.55 -2.22 24.62
CA VAL A 209 2.44 -2.16 23.15
C VAL A 209 3.59 -1.32 22.61
N ALA A 210 4.25 -1.84 21.59
CA ALA A 210 5.26 -1.13 20.83
C ALA A 210 5.02 -1.33 19.32
N PRO A 211 5.27 -0.35 18.44
CA PRO A 211 5.71 1.02 18.73
C PRO A 211 4.68 1.84 19.52
N GLU A 212 5.07 3.06 19.93
CA GLU A 212 4.16 4.00 20.58
C GLU A 212 2.98 4.35 19.68
N LEU A 213 1.84 4.63 20.31
CA LEU A 213 0.60 4.96 19.61
C LEU A 213 0.80 6.19 18.72
N THR A 214 0.40 6.10 17.45
CA THR A 214 0.47 7.25 16.54
C THR A 214 -0.46 8.36 17.03
N ARG A 215 0.01 9.60 16.96
CA ARG A 215 -0.77 10.76 17.43
C ARG A 215 -2.12 10.83 16.70
N GLY A 216 -3.20 10.90 17.46
CA GLY A 216 -4.58 10.96 16.93
C GLY A 216 -5.25 9.60 16.76
N ASN A 217 -4.51 8.50 16.90
CA ASN A 217 -5.06 7.16 16.91
C ASN A 217 -5.50 6.74 18.31
N SER A 218 -6.19 5.60 18.39
CA SER A 218 -6.65 4.97 19.64
C SER A 218 -6.48 3.46 19.58
N TYR A 219 -6.44 2.78 20.73
CA TYR A 219 -6.39 1.32 20.76
C TYR A 219 -7.78 0.71 20.93
N LYS A 220 -7.96 -0.44 20.29
CA LYS A 220 -9.04 -1.40 20.53
C LYS A 220 -8.44 -2.77 20.81
N TYR A 221 -9.13 -3.59 21.59
CA TYR A 221 -8.71 -4.97 21.84
C TYR A 221 -9.86 -5.96 21.78
N GLN A 222 -9.50 -7.22 21.58
CA GLN A 222 -10.41 -8.36 21.68
C GLN A 222 -9.69 -9.52 22.37
N THR A 223 -10.41 -10.29 23.18
CA THR A 223 -9.91 -11.51 23.81
C THR A 223 -10.73 -12.72 23.38
N SER A 224 -10.05 -13.83 23.10
CA SER A 224 -10.68 -15.11 22.73
C SER A 224 -9.65 -16.24 22.84
N ALA A 225 -10.09 -17.50 22.75
CA ALA A 225 -9.18 -18.63 22.59
C ALA A 225 -8.28 -18.46 21.35
N PHE A 226 -8.84 -17.91 20.27
CA PHE A 226 -8.13 -17.53 19.06
C PHE A 226 -8.68 -16.21 18.55
N VAL A 227 -7.79 -15.26 18.25
CA VAL A 227 -8.12 -13.95 17.68
C VAL A 227 -7.52 -13.83 16.29
N ALA A 228 -8.23 -13.17 15.37
CA ALA A 228 -7.74 -12.84 14.05
C ALA A 228 -7.56 -11.33 13.95
N LEU A 229 -6.41 -10.89 13.44
CA LEU A 229 -6.20 -9.47 13.16
C LEU A 229 -7.07 -9.02 11.98
N PRO A 230 -7.62 -7.79 12.04
CA PRO A 230 -8.39 -7.23 10.94
C PRO A 230 -7.48 -6.88 9.76
N ALA A 231 -8.10 -6.62 8.59
CA ALA A 231 -7.37 -6.03 7.48
C ALA A 231 -7.05 -4.55 7.75
N TYR A 232 -5.98 -4.03 7.15
CA TYR A 232 -5.75 -2.59 7.12
C TYR A 232 -6.97 -1.86 6.55
N GLY A 233 -7.34 -0.74 7.16
CA GLY A 233 -8.48 0.07 6.74
C GLY A 233 -9.85 -0.49 7.16
N GLN A 234 -9.92 -1.69 7.73
CA GLN A 234 -11.17 -2.28 8.20
C GLN A 234 -11.71 -1.50 9.40
N VAL A 235 -12.96 -1.03 9.30
CA VAL A 235 -13.65 -0.39 10.42
C VAL A 235 -13.95 -1.41 11.52
N LEU A 236 -13.47 -1.15 12.73
CA LEU A 236 -13.69 -1.99 13.90
C LEU A 236 -14.87 -1.47 14.72
N SER A 237 -16.01 -2.13 14.56
CA SER A 237 -17.25 -1.82 15.30
C SER A 237 -17.56 -2.90 16.34
N GLU A 238 -18.26 -3.96 15.95
CA GLU A 238 -18.73 -4.99 16.88
C GLU A 238 -17.61 -5.96 17.28
N GLY A 239 -17.59 -6.34 18.57
CA GLY A 239 -16.65 -7.33 19.12
C GLY A 239 -15.28 -6.79 19.54
N TRP A 240 -15.02 -5.49 19.36
CA TRP A 240 -13.80 -4.82 19.79
C TRP A 240 -14.08 -3.79 20.89
N THR A 241 -13.31 -3.86 21.97
CA THR A 241 -13.43 -2.94 23.12
C THR A 241 -12.40 -1.84 23.01
N ASP A 242 -12.80 -0.57 23.24
CA ASP A 242 -11.85 0.54 23.32
C ASP A 242 -10.91 0.36 24.52
N TRP A 243 -9.63 0.69 24.34
CA TRP A 243 -8.62 0.66 25.38
C TRP A 243 -7.77 1.91 25.34
N ASP A 244 -7.48 2.45 26.51
CA ASP A 244 -6.72 3.69 26.70
C ASP A 244 -5.20 3.48 26.55
N GLY A 245 -4.75 2.22 26.44
CA GLY A 245 -3.34 1.86 26.36
C GLY A 245 -2.66 1.66 27.72
N SER A 246 -3.40 1.80 28.84
CA SER A 246 -2.81 1.78 30.19
C SER A 246 -3.59 0.95 31.21
N GLU A 247 -4.92 0.85 31.06
CA GLU A 247 -5.77 0.09 31.97
C GLU A 247 -5.51 -1.41 31.91
N GLU A 248 -5.57 -2.07 33.07
CA GLU A 248 -5.45 -3.53 33.14
C GLU A 248 -6.73 -4.22 32.66
N ILE A 249 -6.54 -5.22 31.79
CA ILE A 249 -7.62 -5.91 31.12
C ILE A 249 -7.99 -7.17 31.91
N THR A 250 -9.29 -7.41 32.08
CA THR A 250 -9.77 -8.71 32.61
C THR A 250 -9.66 -9.75 31.51
N ALA A 251 -8.80 -10.75 31.70
CA ALA A 251 -8.55 -11.78 30.69
C ALA A 251 -8.19 -13.12 31.34
N THR A 252 -8.40 -14.21 30.60
CA THR A 252 -8.09 -15.57 31.08
C THR A 252 -6.71 -15.98 30.62
N THR A 253 -5.83 -16.40 31.54
CA THR A 253 -4.50 -16.92 31.20
C THR A 253 -4.58 -18.04 30.16
N GLY A 254 -3.74 -17.95 29.13
CA GLY A 254 -3.69 -18.91 28.04
C GLY A 254 -4.57 -18.59 26.83
N GLN A 255 -5.54 -17.67 26.95
CA GLN A 255 -6.23 -17.10 25.80
C GLN A 255 -5.32 -16.15 25.02
N GLN A 256 -5.78 -15.71 23.85
CA GLN A 256 -5.14 -14.67 23.07
C GLN A 256 -5.82 -13.32 23.29
N ILE A 257 -5.03 -12.26 23.19
CA ILE A 257 -5.49 -10.88 23.16
C ILE A 257 -4.92 -10.20 21.92
N ALA A 258 -5.81 -9.71 21.06
CA ALA A 258 -5.44 -8.85 19.94
C ALA A 258 -5.56 -7.40 20.38
N VAL A 259 -4.55 -6.59 20.10
CA VAL A 259 -4.62 -5.13 20.22
C VAL A 259 -4.44 -4.55 18.83
N VAL A 260 -5.30 -3.60 18.47
CA VAL A 260 -5.30 -2.92 17.19
C VAL A 260 -5.33 -1.43 17.43
N GLU A 261 -4.41 -0.73 16.79
CA GLU A 261 -4.43 0.71 16.64
C GLU A 261 -5.41 1.10 15.52
N VAL A 262 -6.29 2.05 15.81
CA VAL A 262 -7.28 2.56 14.86
C VAL A 262 -7.20 4.08 14.72
N ASN A 263 -7.48 4.56 13.51
CA ASN A 263 -7.59 6.00 13.24
C ASN A 263 -8.89 6.61 13.80
N ALA A 264 -9.12 7.90 13.56
CA ALA A 264 -10.32 8.62 13.98
C ALA A 264 -11.63 7.97 13.49
N ASP A 265 -11.61 7.37 12.28
CA ASP A 265 -12.73 6.66 11.66
C ASP A 265 -12.85 5.20 12.12
N LYS A 266 -12.09 4.80 13.14
CA LYS A 266 -12.04 3.44 13.70
C LYS A 266 -11.56 2.38 12.72
N GLN A 267 -10.82 2.78 11.69
CA GLN A 267 -10.19 1.88 10.73
C GLN A 267 -8.87 1.34 11.29
N ALA A 268 -8.62 0.04 11.15
CA ALA A 268 -7.40 -0.61 11.62
C ALA A 268 -6.16 -0.15 10.87
N MET A 269 -5.14 0.30 11.60
CA MET A 269 -3.87 0.81 11.08
C MET A 269 -2.72 -0.16 11.36
N ALA A 270 -2.62 -0.62 12.60
CA ALA A 270 -1.61 -1.57 13.04
C ALA A 270 -2.20 -2.54 14.07
N GLY A 271 -1.69 -3.76 14.16
CA GLY A 271 -2.21 -4.74 15.10
C GLY A 271 -1.18 -5.78 15.55
N GLY A 272 -1.42 -6.35 16.72
CA GLY A 272 -0.59 -7.35 17.34
C GLY A 272 -1.38 -8.30 18.21
N VAL A 273 -0.84 -9.49 18.44
CA VAL A 273 -1.48 -10.52 19.27
C VAL A 273 -0.49 -11.00 20.32
N ALA A 274 -0.97 -11.11 21.56
CA ALA A 274 -0.24 -11.72 22.66
C ALA A 274 -1.00 -12.92 23.22
N LYS A 275 -0.26 -13.85 23.84
CA LYS A 275 -0.85 -14.84 24.74
C LYS A 275 -1.01 -14.21 26.12
N VAL A 276 -2.22 -14.30 26.67
CA VAL A 276 -2.56 -13.69 27.95
C VAL A 276 -1.84 -14.40 29.10
N THR A 277 -1.18 -13.58 29.94
CA THR A 277 -0.66 -13.94 31.26
C THR A 277 -1.41 -13.11 32.30
N ALA A 278 -2.52 -13.64 32.82
CA ALA A 278 -3.27 -12.97 33.88
C ALA A 278 -2.73 -13.40 35.26
N ASN A 279 -2.87 -12.52 36.25
CA ASN A 279 -2.50 -12.81 37.63
C ASN A 279 -3.39 -13.95 38.17
N SER A 280 -2.77 -14.97 38.76
CA SER A 280 -3.48 -16.16 39.27
C SER A 280 -4.28 -15.88 40.55
N GLY A 281 -4.05 -14.76 41.22
CA GLY A 281 -4.40 -14.59 42.64
C GLY A 281 -3.45 -15.42 43.50
N GLY A 282 -2.86 -14.78 44.51
CA GLY A 282 -2.19 -15.46 45.62
C GLY A 282 -3.17 -15.69 46.76
#